data_AF-A0A3P8UJC6-F1
#
_entry.id   AF-A0A3P8UJC6-F1
#
_cell.length_a   1.000
_cell.length_b   1.000
_cell.length_c   1.000
_cell.angle_alpha   90.00
_cell.angle_beta   90.00
_cell.angle_gamma   90.00
#
_symmetry.space_group_name_H-M   'P 1'
#
loop_
_entity.id
_entity.type
_entity.pdbx_description
1 polymer ?
#
loop_
_entity_poly.entity_id
_entity_poly.type
_entity_poly.pdbx_seq_one_letter_code
_entity_poly.pdbx_strand_id
1 'polypeptide(L)'
;MNDDQELQGTAEFIRDRLYFATLRSKPKSTANTHYFCVDDEFVYENFYADFGPLNLSLLFRYCCKLNKKLKSFTLTRKRIVHYTSFDQRKRSNAAVLIGGYAVIYLKKSPEEAYRALTSGSNAPYLPFRDAAFGNCSYSLTLLDCLQGIRKALQHGFFDFETFDVDEYEHYERVENGDLNWIVPGKLLAFSGPHPKSKVENGYPLHAPEAYFPYFRKHNVTTVVRLNRKIYDAKRFMDAGFDHFELFFVDGSTPSDAIVRRFLHICENTDGAVAVHCKAGLGRTGTLIGCYLMKHYRFTAGEAIAWIRICRPGSVIGPQQNFLEEKQAELWLLGDNERSQKSQLVERAGLNLITSMNELTISPHSRVDQQQEGTDGLTLTQGDKLRALKGRRPPRSVTTGALRSVPNSLTHTHTHTHTHTHTLTHSALGSRLASSLSDLYAADVREGRTPPFAPSPSAAPSSSLAPPTLCRFSNGPIGMQHEVNNNNIRPAYRGLGAHGAMTSGRYLSRSIPVSS
;
A
#
# COMPACT_ATOMS: atom_id res chain seq x y z
N MET A 1 12.35 -24.97 -31.23
CA MET A 1 11.42 -24.12 -31.99
C MET A 1 10.14 -23.76 -31.22
N ASN A 2 9.83 -24.35 -30.04
CA ASN A 2 8.66 -23.94 -29.25
C ASN A 2 8.92 -22.78 -28.25
N ASP A 3 10.14 -22.61 -27.72
CA ASP A 3 10.42 -21.61 -26.66
C ASP A 3 9.99 -20.18 -27.00
N ASP A 4 9.94 -19.80 -28.28
CA ASP A 4 9.62 -18.43 -28.70
C ASP A 4 8.10 -18.22 -28.97
N GLN A 5 7.31 -19.29 -29.04
CA GLN A 5 5.84 -19.19 -29.01
C GLN A 5 5.31 -18.97 -27.58
N GLU A 6 5.96 -19.52 -26.54
CA GLU A 6 5.62 -19.22 -25.13
C GLU A 6 5.85 -17.75 -24.75
N LEU A 7 6.61 -16.99 -25.55
CA LEU A 7 6.92 -15.58 -25.31
C LEU A 7 5.89 -14.60 -25.91
N GLN A 8 4.94 -15.07 -26.73
CA GLN A 8 3.87 -14.21 -27.24
C GLN A 8 2.99 -13.69 -26.10
N GLY A 9 2.92 -12.36 -25.93
CA GLY A 9 2.23 -11.72 -24.80
C GLY A 9 3.05 -11.59 -23.52
N THR A 10 4.37 -11.80 -23.57
CA THR A 10 5.27 -11.45 -22.45
C THR A 10 5.74 -9.99 -22.54
N ALA A 11 6.02 -9.39 -21.38
CA ALA A 11 6.52 -8.02 -21.27
C ALA A 11 8.05 -8.03 -21.09
N GLU A 12 8.79 -7.41 -22.01
CA GLU A 12 10.24 -7.30 -21.95
C GLU A 12 10.68 -6.11 -21.09
N PHE A 13 11.54 -6.36 -20.10
CA PHE A 13 12.07 -5.34 -19.19
C PHE A 13 13.56 -5.06 -19.40
N ILE A 14 14.34 -6.11 -19.70
CA ILE A 14 15.72 -6.01 -20.16
C ILE A 14 15.82 -6.90 -21.39
N ARG A 15 16.22 -6.32 -22.53
CA ARG A 15 16.29 -7.01 -23.81
C ARG A 15 17.13 -8.29 -23.71
N ASP A 16 16.61 -9.37 -24.28
CA ASP A 16 17.24 -10.71 -24.33
C ASP A 16 17.55 -11.32 -22.93
N ARG A 17 17.09 -10.71 -21.83
CA ARG A 17 17.55 -11.04 -20.46
C ARG A 17 16.47 -11.11 -19.37
N LEU A 18 15.47 -10.23 -19.36
CA LEU A 18 14.43 -10.17 -18.32
C LEU A 18 13.03 -9.94 -18.91
N TYR A 19 12.12 -10.86 -18.61
CA TYR A 19 10.73 -10.86 -19.08
C TYR A 19 9.73 -11.09 -17.93
N PHE A 20 8.50 -10.63 -18.14
CA PHE A 20 7.33 -10.95 -17.32
C PHE A 20 6.27 -11.70 -18.13
N ALA A 21 5.66 -12.74 -17.56
CA ALA A 21 4.70 -13.61 -18.24
C ALA A 21 3.47 -13.93 -17.37
N THR A 22 2.28 -14.00 -17.98
CA THR A 22 1.09 -14.62 -17.36
C THR A 22 0.92 -16.02 -17.96
N LEU A 23 1.06 -17.09 -17.15
CA LEU A 23 1.08 -18.48 -17.64
C LEU A 23 -0.01 -19.34 -16.96
N ARG A 24 -0.64 -20.25 -17.73
CA ARG A 24 -1.72 -21.13 -17.24
C ARG A 24 -1.24 -22.30 -16.41
N SER A 25 0.02 -22.67 -16.56
CA SER A 25 0.67 -23.82 -15.90
C SER A 25 2.09 -23.45 -15.48
N LYS A 26 2.71 -24.28 -14.64
CA LYS A 26 4.10 -24.11 -14.22
C LYS A 26 5.04 -24.55 -15.35
N PRO A 27 5.79 -23.63 -16.00
CA PRO A 27 6.71 -23.99 -17.06
C PRO A 27 7.93 -24.74 -16.50
N LYS A 28 8.58 -25.54 -17.35
CA LYS A 28 9.88 -26.15 -17.05
C LYS A 28 10.99 -25.22 -17.55
N SER A 29 12.01 -24.96 -16.73
CA SER A 29 13.19 -24.20 -17.16
C SER A 29 13.98 -24.98 -18.21
N THR A 30 14.38 -24.31 -19.30
CA THR A 30 15.08 -24.92 -20.44
C THR A 30 16.58 -24.69 -20.35
N ALA A 31 17.34 -25.10 -21.38
CA ALA A 31 18.75 -24.73 -21.51
C ALA A 31 18.94 -23.21 -21.47
N ASN A 32 18.06 -22.46 -22.16
CA ASN A 32 18.21 -21.03 -22.41
C ASN A 32 17.26 -20.15 -21.57
N THR A 33 16.26 -20.72 -20.90
CA THR A 33 15.28 -19.94 -20.11
C THR A 33 15.21 -20.43 -18.65
N HIS A 34 15.32 -19.51 -17.68
CA HIS A 34 15.06 -19.74 -16.27
C HIS A 34 13.73 -19.10 -15.88
N TYR A 35 12.73 -19.92 -15.54
CA TYR A 35 11.44 -19.46 -15.03
C TYR A 35 11.43 -19.35 -13.50
N PHE A 36 10.80 -18.33 -12.95
CA PHE A 36 10.46 -18.26 -11.52
C PHE A 36 9.13 -17.52 -11.30
N CYS A 37 8.47 -17.83 -10.19
CA CYS A 37 7.21 -17.25 -9.76
C CYS A 37 7.28 -16.98 -8.25
N VAL A 38 6.48 -16.03 -7.77
CA VAL A 38 6.39 -15.65 -6.34
C VAL A 38 4.95 -15.65 -5.81
N ASP A 39 3.98 -16.08 -6.63
CA ASP A 39 2.53 -16.07 -6.35
C ASP A 39 2.14 -16.77 -5.02
N ASP A 40 2.90 -17.79 -4.61
CA ASP A 40 2.67 -18.59 -3.39
C ASP A 40 3.76 -18.37 -2.32
N GLU A 41 4.61 -17.37 -2.53
CA GLU A 41 5.75 -17.01 -1.66
C GLU A 41 5.55 -15.62 -1.04
N PHE A 42 5.14 -14.65 -1.86
CA PHE A 42 4.84 -13.28 -1.44
C PHE A 42 3.33 -13.08 -1.42
N VAL A 43 2.68 -13.74 -0.46
CA VAL A 43 1.23 -13.73 -0.27
C VAL A 43 0.82 -12.43 0.43
N TYR A 44 -0.20 -11.75 -0.09
CA TYR A 44 -0.81 -10.60 0.57
C TYR A 44 -1.72 -11.07 1.71
N GLU A 45 -1.48 -10.58 2.92
CA GLU A 45 -2.32 -10.83 4.08
C GLU A 45 -3.50 -9.85 4.10
N ASN A 46 -4.67 -10.29 3.64
CA ASN A 46 -5.87 -9.46 3.54
C ASN A 46 -6.50 -9.11 4.90
N PHE A 47 -7.29 -8.03 4.92
CA PHE A 47 -8.21 -7.75 6.02
C PHE A 47 -9.60 -8.28 5.69
N TYR A 48 -10.12 -7.98 4.50
CA TYR A 48 -11.41 -8.44 3.99
C TYR A 48 -11.27 -8.87 2.52
N ALA A 49 -11.64 -8.02 1.57
CA ALA A 49 -11.58 -8.29 0.13
C ALA A 49 -10.42 -7.57 -0.59
N ASP A 50 -9.66 -6.75 0.14
CA ASP A 50 -8.37 -6.23 -0.30
C ASP A 50 -7.40 -7.37 -0.61
N PHE A 51 -6.58 -7.20 -1.66
CA PHE A 51 -5.68 -8.24 -2.14
C PHE A 51 -4.27 -7.73 -2.46
N GLY A 52 -4.00 -6.44 -2.26
CA GLY A 52 -2.77 -5.77 -2.63
C GLY A 52 -2.90 -4.24 -2.57
N PRO A 53 -1.86 -3.50 -2.96
CA PRO A 53 -0.55 -4.00 -3.40
C PRO A 53 0.22 -4.70 -2.28
N LEU A 54 1.21 -5.52 -2.64
CA LEU A 54 2.15 -6.09 -1.67
C LEU A 54 2.95 -4.99 -0.95
N ASN A 55 3.31 -5.28 0.30
CA ASN A 55 3.97 -4.32 1.18
C ASN A 55 5.45 -4.07 0.84
N LEU A 56 6.04 -3.11 1.53
CA LEU A 56 7.42 -2.63 1.31
C LEU A 56 8.48 -3.72 1.51
N SER A 57 8.32 -4.60 2.51
CA SER A 57 9.23 -5.72 2.75
C SER A 57 9.17 -6.77 1.64
N LEU A 58 7.99 -7.09 1.11
CA LEU A 58 7.84 -8.02 -0.01
C LEU A 58 8.35 -7.42 -1.34
N LEU A 59 8.19 -6.12 -1.57
CA LEU A 59 8.82 -5.40 -2.68
C LEU A 59 10.35 -5.44 -2.58
N PHE A 60 10.89 -5.21 -1.38
CA PHE A 60 12.33 -5.31 -1.10
C PHE A 60 12.86 -6.73 -1.34
N ARG A 61 12.27 -7.74 -0.70
CA ARG A 61 12.67 -9.15 -0.84
C ARG A 61 12.54 -9.63 -2.30
N TYR A 62 11.56 -9.15 -3.08
CA TYR A 62 11.48 -9.39 -4.52
C TYR A 62 12.67 -8.80 -5.28
N CYS A 63 13.01 -7.54 -5.04
CA CYS A 63 14.13 -6.87 -5.70
C CYS A 63 15.47 -7.56 -5.39
N CYS A 64 15.71 -7.94 -4.13
CA CYS A 64 16.88 -8.74 -3.73
C CYS A 64 16.91 -10.08 -4.46
N LYS A 65 15.77 -10.78 -4.54
CA LYS A 65 15.64 -12.09 -5.22
C LYS A 65 15.91 -12.00 -6.73
N LEU A 66 15.39 -10.97 -7.39
CA LEU A 66 15.61 -10.74 -8.82
C LEU A 66 17.06 -10.31 -9.11
N ASN A 67 17.63 -9.39 -8.31
CA ASN A 67 19.04 -9.02 -8.40
C ASN A 67 19.97 -10.23 -8.21
N LYS A 68 19.68 -11.11 -7.24
CA LYS A 68 20.45 -12.35 -7.02
C LYS A 68 20.38 -13.30 -8.22
N LYS A 69 19.24 -13.37 -8.93
CA LYS A 69 19.11 -14.14 -10.18
C LYS A 69 19.87 -13.52 -11.34
N LEU A 70 19.75 -12.20 -11.54
CA LEU A 70 20.43 -11.46 -12.61
C LEU A 70 21.96 -11.48 -12.48
N LYS A 71 22.49 -11.48 -11.24
CA LYS A 71 23.92 -11.60 -10.93
C LYS A 71 24.43 -13.05 -10.83
N SER A 72 23.58 -14.06 -10.96
CA SER A 72 23.98 -15.47 -10.76
C SER A 72 24.70 -16.03 -11.99
N PHE A 73 25.95 -16.49 -11.82
CA PHE A 73 26.79 -17.05 -12.88
C PHE A 73 26.12 -18.21 -13.64
N THR A 74 25.42 -19.10 -12.93
CA THR A 74 24.69 -20.24 -13.52
C THR A 74 23.48 -19.82 -14.36
N LEU A 75 23.06 -18.56 -14.27
CA LEU A 75 21.97 -17.96 -15.03
C LEU A 75 22.44 -16.90 -16.03
N THR A 76 23.73 -16.55 -16.12
CA THR A 76 24.23 -15.42 -16.93
C THR A 76 23.83 -15.51 -18.41
N ARG A 77 23.87 -16.71 -19.01
CA ARG A 77 23.51 -16.96 -20.42
C ARG A 77 22.02 -17.32 -20.64
N LYS A 78 21.14 -17.14 -19.64
CA LYS A 78 19.72 -17.48 -19.74
C LYS A 78 18.82 -16.24 -19.78
N ARG A 79 17.69 -16.33 -20.51
CA ARG A 79 16.53 -15.46 -20.31
C ARG A 79 15.97 -15.73 -18.90
N ILE A 80 15.79 -14.70 -18.08
CA ILE A 80 15.09 -14.81 -16.79
C ILE A 80 13.65 -14.37 -17.00
N VAL A 81 12.70 -15.25 -16.71
CA VAL A 81 11.26 -14.97 -16.83
C VAL A 81 10.64 -15.03 -15.44
N HIS A 82 10.15 -13.88 -14.98
CA HIS A 82 9.20 -13.82 -13.88
C HIS A 82 7.83 -14.20 -14.45
N TYR A 83 7.23 -15.29 -13.99
CA TYR A 83 5.88 -15.67 -14.39
C TYR A 83 4.92 -15.64 -13.21
N THR A 84 3.66 -15.33 -13.50
CA THR A 84 2.53 -15.36 -12.56
C THR A 84 1.38 -16.19 -13.16
N SER A 85 0.48 -16.66 -12.32
CA SER A 85 -0.71 -17.41 -12.73
C SER A 85 -1.78 -16.52 -13.38
N PHE A 86 -2.88 -17.12 -13.85
CA PHE A 86 -4.03 -16.38 -14.39
C PHE A 86 -4.98 -15.79 -13.33
N ASP A 87 -4.72 -15.96 -12.02
CA ASP A 87 -5.50 -15.27 -10.98
C ASP A 87 -5.24 -13.76 -11.03
N GLN A 88 -6.30 -12.96 -11.22
CA GLN A 88 -6.17 -11.53 -11.48
C GLN A 88 -5.56 -10.74 -10.31
N ARG A 89 -5.66 -11.23 -9.07
CA ARG A 89 -5.08 -10.60 -7.88
C ARG A 89 -3.58 -10.90 -7.81
N LYS A 90 -3.20 -12.15 -8.07
CA LYS A 90 -1.79 -12.56 -8.20
C LYS A 90 -1.09 -11.82 -9.34
N ARG A 91 -1.71 -11.77 -10.53
CA ARG A 91 -1.21 -10.99 -11.68
C ARG A 91 -0.88 -9.54 -11.34
N SER A 92 -1.81 -8.85 -10.68
CA SER A 92 -1.71 -7.42 -10.41
C SER A 92 -0.64 -7.11 -9.37
N ASN A 93 -0.50 -7.95 -8.34
CA ASN A 93 0.63 -7.86 -7.39
C ASN A 93 1.98 -8.17 -8.05
N ALA A 94 2.06 -9.24 -8.85
CA ALA A 94 3.28 -9.61 -9.56
C ALA A 94 3.73 -8.53 -10.56
N ALA A 95 2.77 -7.81 -11.16
CA ALA A 95 3.01 -6.64 -12.01
C ALA A 95 3.54 -5.43 -11.21
N VAL A 96 3.00 -5.13 -10.02
CA VAL A 96 3.56 -4.10 -9.12
C VAL A 96 5.00 -4.42 -8.73
N LEU A 97 5.31 -5.69 -8.41
CA LEU A 97 6.67 -6.11 -8.03
C LEU A 97 7.69 -5.86 -9.15
N ILE A 98 7.42 -6.32 -10.38
CA ILE A 98 8.38 -6.17 -11.49
C ILE A 98 8.39 -4.76 -12.10
N GLY A 99 7.23 -4.07 -12.13
CA GLY A 99 7.16 -2.66 -12.51
C GLY A 99 7.89 -1.77 -11.50
N GLY A 100 7.74 -2.05 -10.20
CA GLY A 100 8.48 -1.39 -9.13
C GLY A 100 9.98 -1.61 -9.29
N TYR A 101 10.43 -2.85 -9.47
CA TYR A 101 11.83 -3.17 -9.78
C TYR A 101 12.35 -2.39 -11.00
N ALA A 102 11.53 -2.23 -12.05
CA ALA A 102 11.89 -1.46 -13.23
C ALA A 102 12.03 0.05 -12.96
N VAL A 103 11.17 0.62 -12.10
CA VAL A 103 11.28 2.01 -11.62
C VAL A 103 12.53 2.20 -10.75
N ILE A 104 12.80 1.26 -9.85
CA ILE A 104 13.85 1.33 -8.82
C ILE A 104 15.25 1.05 -9.40
N TYR A 105 15.44 -0.09 -10.05
CA TYR A 105 16.75 -0.57 -10.50
C TYR A 105 17.02 -0.30 -11.98
N LEU A 106 16.01 -0.42 -12.85
CA LEU A 106 16.16 -0.12 -14.28
C LEU A 106 15.90 1.36 -14.61
N LYS A 107 15.57 2.17 -13.61
CA LYS A 107 15.32 3.63 -13.65
C LYS A 107 14.22 4.10 -14.63
N LYS A 108 13.47 3.18 -15.23
CA LYS A 108 12.34 3.44 -16.15
C LYS A 108 11.25 4.30 -15.50
N SER A 109 10.59 5.16 -16.26
CA SER A 109 9.43 5.90 -15.75
C SER A 109 8.29 4.93 -15.36
N PRO A 110 7.39 5.31 -14.45
CA PRO A 110 6.18 4.53 -14.15
C PRO A 110 5.38 4.19 -15.40
N GLU A 111 5.28 5.13 -16.34
CA GLU A 111 4.54 5.03 -17.59
C GLU A 111 5.25 4.09 -18.58
N GLU A 112 6.58 4.06 -18.62
CA GLU A 112 7.34 3.08 -19.41
C GLU A 112 7.20 1.66 -18.87
N ALA A 113 7.29 1.50 -17.54
CA ALA A 113 7.11 0.21 -16.87
C ALA A 113 5.66 -0.31 -17.03
N TYR A 114 4.67 0.58 -16.88
CA TYR A 114 3.26 0.28 -17.11
C TYR A 114 3.00 -0.08 -18.58
N ARG A 115 3.52 0.69 -19.54
CA ARG A 115 3.37 0.42 -20.98
C ARG A 115 3.93 -0.94 -21.38
N ALA A 116 5.06 -1.35 -20.82
CA ALA A 116 5.60 -2.70 -21.02
C ALA A 116 4.67 -3.77 -20.44
N LEU A 117 4.12 -3.56 -19.24
CA LEU A 117 3.18 -4.49 -18.60
C LEU A 117 1.83 -4.61 -19.35
N THR A 118 1.45 -3.62 -20.16
CA THR A 118 0.20 -3.59 -20.94
C THR A 118 0.38 -3.74 -22.45
N SER A 119 1.59 -3.97 -22.98
CA SER A 119 1.83 -4.06 -24.43
C SER A 119 1.48 -5.41 -25.07
N GLY A 120 1.17 -6.43 -24.26
CA GLY A 120 0.74 -7.76 -24.73
C GLY A 120 -0.77 -7.97 -24.60
N SER A 121 -1.31 -8.91 -25.37
CA SER A 121 -2.75 -9.24 -25.48
C SER A 121 -3.40 -9.86 -24.23
N ASN A 122 -2.83 -9.65 -23.05
CA ASN A 122 -3.38 -10.15 -21.78
C ASN A 122 -4.55 -9.26 -21.32
N ALA A 123 -5.46 -9.84 -20.52
CA ALA A 123 -6.49 -9.07 -19.85
C ALA A 123 -5.87 -7.94 -18.98
N PRO A 124 -6.54 -6.78 -18.82
CA PRO A 124 -6.11 -5.73 -17.91
C PRO A 124 -5.83 -6.24 -16.49
N TYR A 125 -4.99 -5.52 -15.76
CA TYR A 125 -4.77 -5.78 -14.34
C TYR A 125 -5.98 -5.32 -13.52
N LEU A 126 -6.30 -6.06 -12.46
CA LEU A 126 -7.41 -5.75 -11.57
C LEU A 126 -6.99 -4.59 -10.65
N PRO A 127 -7.72 -3.46 -10.61
CA PRO A 127 -7.42 -2.38 -9.68
C PRO A 127 -7.48 -2.85 -8.22
N PHE A 128 -6.57 -2.34 -7.40
CA PHE A 128 -6.54 -2.62 -5.97
C PHE A 128 -7.71 -1.92 -5.29
N ARG A 129 -8.45 -2.68 -4.49
CA ARG A 129 -9.54 -2.18 -3.65
C ARG A 129 -9.10 -2.02 -2.20
N ASP A 130 -9.92 -1.33 -1.42
CA ASP A 130 -9.66 -1.08 -0.01
C ASP A 130 -10.13 -2.22 0.91
N ALA A 131 -9.83 -2.06 2.20
CA ALA A 131 -10.17 -2.99 3.28
C ALA A 131 -11.60 -2.82 3.85
N ALA A 132 -12.47 -2.01 3.23
CA ALA A 132 -13.86 -1.88 3.68
C ALA A 132 -14.69 -3.16 3.46
N PHE A 133 -15.68 -3.34 4.32
CA PHE A 133 -16.71 -4.36 4.19
C PHE A 133 -17.75 -3.92 3.14
N GLY A 134 -18.14 -4.83 2.25
CA GLY A 134 -19.07 -4.52 1.15
C GLY A 134 -18.38 -4.00 -0.12
N ASN A 135 -18.94 -2.95 -0.73
CA ASN A 135 -18.50 -2.42 -2.02
C ASN A 135 -17.39 -1.39 -1.87
N CYS A 136 -16.46 -1.33 -2.84
CA CYS A 136 -15.43 -0.30 -2.93
C CYS A 136 -15.83 0.73 -4.01
N SER A 137 -15.83 2.02 -3.66
CA SER A 137 -16.15 3.14 -4.56
C SER A 137 -14.96 3.67 -5.37
N TYR A 138 -13.78 3.09 -5.16
CA TYR A 138 -12.50 3.60 -5.66
C TYR A 138 -11.66 2.48 -6.28
N SER A 139 -10.90 2.79 -7.32
CA SER A 139 -10.12 1.82 -8.10
C SER A 139 -8.67 2.27 -8.20
N LEU A 140 -7.83 1.85 -7.24
CA LEU A 140 -6.41 2.18 -7.23
C LEU A 140 -5.67 1.36 -8.31
N THR A 141 -5.05 2.02 -9.28
CA THR A 141 -4.49 1.32 -10.45
C THR A 141 -3.06 0.82 -10.20
N LEU A 142 -2.58 -0.04 -11.13
CA LEU A 142 -1.17 -0.40 -11.22
C LEU A 142 -0.26 0.83 -11.45
N LEU A 143 -0.72 1.84 -12.21
CA LEU A 143 0.08 3.03 -12.49
C LEU A 143 0.25 3.91 -11.24
N ASP A 144 -0.80 4.10 -10.44
CA ASP A 144 -0.74 4.83 -9.17
C ASP A 144 0.30 4.23 -8.22
N CYS A 145 0.39 2.89 -8.17
CA CYS A 145 1.40 2.18 -7.39
C CYS A 145 2.83 2.47 -7.90
N LEU A 146 3.06 2.48 -9.21
CA LEU A 146 4.38 2.76 -9.78
C LEU A 146 4.78 4.24 -9.64
N GLN A 147 3.81 5.16 -9.74
CA GLN A 147 4.01 6.59 -9.55
C GLN A 147 4.24 6.94 -8.07
N GLY A 148 3.50 6.33 -7.13
CA GLY A 148 3.74 6.44 -5.70
C GLY A 148 5.13 5.95 -5.28
N ILE A 149 5.57 4.80 -5.81
CA ILE A 149 6.96 4.32 -5.64
C ILE A 149 7.96 5.33 -6.21
N ARG A 150 7.71 5.88 -7.41
CA ARG A 150 8.61 6.87 -8.03
C ARG A 150 8.73 8.14 -7.19
N LYS A 151 7.64 8.69 -6.65
CA LYS A 151 7.68 9.88 -5.79
C LYS A 151 8.34 9.61 -4.43
N ALA A 152 8.10 8.43 -3.84
CA ALA A 152 8.79 8.02 -2.62
C ALA A 152 10.33 8.00 -2.80
N LEU A 153 10.83 7.48 -3.94
CA LEU A 153 12.24 7.54 -4.29
C LEU A 153 12.74 8.98 -4.54
N GLN A 154 11.95 9.81 -5.24
CA GLN A 154 12.30 11.21 -5.52
C GLN A 154 12.41 12.07 -4.26
N HIS A 155 11.68 11.73 -3.19
CA HIS A 155 11.68 12.44 -1.91
C HIS A 155 12.47 11.74 -0.80
N GLY A 156 13.24 10.70 -1.13
CA GLY A 156 14.10 10.00 -0.17
C GLY A 156 13.35 9.21 0.91
N PHE A 157 12.07 8.88 0.69
CA PHE A 157 11.27 8.08 1.65
C PHE A 157 11.67 6.61 1.67
N PHE A 158 12.46 6.17 0.69
CA PHE A 158 12.92 4.80 0.60
C PHE A 158 14.27 4.70 -0.10
N ASP A 159 15.20 4.02 0.55
CA ASP A 159 16.50 3.64 0.00
C ASP A 159 16.68 2.13 0.15
N PHE A 160 17.05 1.48 -0.95
CA PHE A 160 17.26 0.03 -1.03
C PHE A 160 18.62 -0.41 -0.46
N GLU A 161 19.54 0.52 -0.19
CA GLU A 161 20.86 0.20 0.37
C GLU A 161 20.86 0.28 1.91
N THR A 162 19.98 1.10 2.51
CA THR A 162 19.89 1.28 3.98
C THR A 162 18.59 0.76 4.63
N PHE A 163 17.59 0.27 3.88
CA PHE A 163 16.34 -0.23 4.46
C PHE A 163 16.51 -1.50 5.31
N ASP A 164 16.25 -1.37 6.61
CA ASP A 164 16.13 -2.49 7.53
C ASP A 164 14.78 -3.21 7.36
N VAL A 165 14.78 -4.24 6.50
CA VAL A 165 13.62 -5.10 6.27
C VAL A 165 13.22 -5.92 7.50
N ASP A 166 14.15 -6.22 8.40
CA ASP A 166 13.89 -7.06 9.56
C ASP A 166 13.36 -6.23 10.75
N GLU A 167 13.75 -4.94 10.89
CA GLU A 167 13.04 -3.97 11.74
C GLU A 167 11.60 -3.77 11.23
N TYR A 168 11.40 -3.58 9.92
CA TYR A 168 10.06 -3.46 9.33
C TYR A 168 9.20 -4.71 9.59
N GLU A 169 9.71 -5.91 9.30
CA GLU A 169 8.97 -7.17 9.49
C GLU A 169 8.83 -7.59 10.97
N HIS A 170 9.56 -6.95 11.88
CA HIS A 170 9.32 -7.03 13.31
C HIS A 170 8.15 -6.12 13.70
N TYR A 171 8.24 -4.82 13.42
CA TYR A 171 7.28 -3.83 13.92
C TYR A 171 5.95 -3.77 13.17
N GLU A 172 5.83 -4.30 11.95
CA GLU A 172 4.53 -4.40 11.27
C GLU A 172 3.56 -5.39 11.96
N ARG A 173 4.05 -6.20 12.90
CA ARG A 173 3.27 -7.24 13.61
C ARG A 173 2.55 -6.72 14.85
N VAL A 174 1.48 -7.39 15.23
CA VAL A 174 0.64 -6.97 16.37
C VAL A 174 1.38 -7.12 17.70
N GLU A 175 2.07 -8.24 17.89
CA GLU A 175 2.85 -8.55 19.08
C GLU A 175 3.93 -7.50 19.40
N ASN A 176 4.40 -6.74 18.39
CA ASN A 176 5.48 -5.77 18.51
C ASN A 176 5.02 -4.29 18.39
N GLY A 177 3.70 -4.04 18.31
CA GLY A 177 3.13 -2.68 18.34
C GLY A 177 2.34 -2.25 17.09
N ASP A 178 2.36 -3.02 16.01
CA ASP A 178 1.59 -2.75 14.77
C ASP A 178 1.83 -1.32 14.23
N LEU A 179 3.09 -1.03 13.87
CA LEU A 179 3.56 0.30 13.45
C LEU A 179 4.42 0.24 12.18
N ASN A 180 4.30 1.26 11.33
CA ASN A 180 5.06 1.39 10.07
C ASN A 180 5.38 2.87 9.78
N TRP A 181 6.60 3.16 9.32
CA TRP A 181 6.93 4.47 8.76
C TRP A 181 6.25 4.70 7.42
N ILE A 182 5.70 5.90 7.21
CA ILE A 182 5.14 6.33 5.92
C ILE A 182 6.03 7.43 5.30
N VAL A 183 6.60 8.28 6.15
CA VAL A 183 7.70 9.20 5.81
C VAL A 183 8.78 8.98 6.87
N PRO A 184 9.92 8.34 6.56
CA PRO A 184 10.96 8.03 7.54
C PRO A 184 11.40 9.27 8.31
N GLY A 185 11.56 9.14 9.63
CA GLY A 185 11.94 10.25 10.51
C GLY A 185 10.90 11.38 10.62
N LYS A 186 9.72 11.27 10.00
CA LYS A 186 8.68 12.31 10.11
C LYS A 186 7.27 11.83 10.43
N LEU A 187 6.77 10.78 9.77
CA LEU A 187 5.41 10.26 9.99
C LEU A 187 5.39 8.75 10.19
N LEU A 188 5.05 8.36 11.41
CA LEU A 188 4.88 6.97 11.84
C LEU A 188 3.38 6.67 12.02
N ALA A 189 2.86 5.65 11.33
CA ALA A 189 1.48 5.20 11.47
C ALA A 189 1.41 3.97 12.37
N PHE A 190 0.59 4.00 13.43
CA PHE A 190 0.50 2.89 14.39
C PHE A 190 -0.90 2.58 14.93
N SER A 191 -1.05 1.41 15.53
CA SER A 191 -2.29 0.93 16.14
C SER A 191 -2.55 1.60 17.50
N GLY A 192 -3.82 1.89 17.81
CA GLY A 192 -4.14 2.65 19.03
C GLY A 192 -3.78 1.93 20.34
N PRO A 193 -3.02 2.55 21.26
CA PRO A 193 -2.76 2.01 22.59
C PRO A 193 -4.01 1.80 23.45
N HIS A 194 -3.85 1.07 24.55
CA HIS A 194 -4.90 0.69 25.50
C HIS A 194 -4.57 1.11 26.94
N PRO A 195 -5.51 1.01 27.92
CA PRO A 195 -5.24 1.39 29.31
C PRO A 195 -4.19 0.53 30.01
N LYS A 196 -3.99 -0.73 29.57
CA LYS A 196 -3.00 -1.67 30.10
C LYS A 196 -2.54 -2.58 28.98
N SER A 197 -1.27 -3.01 29.03
CA SER A 197 -0.82 -4.11 28.17
C SER A 197 -1.42 -5.41 28.69
N LYS A 198 -2.09 -6.18 27.83
CA LYS A 198 -2.70 -7.48 28.15
C LYS A 198 -2.88 -8.31 26.88
N VAL A 199 -2.95 -9.62 26.99
CA VAL A 199 -3.45 -10.48 25.91
C VAL A 199 -4.95 -10.68 26.13
N GLU A 200 -5.77 -10.42 25.12
CA GLU A 200 -7.22 -10.55 25.15
C GLU A 200 -7.68 -11.40 23.96
N ASN A 201 -8.25 -12.58 24.22
CA ASN A 201 -8.63 -13.56 23.19
C ASN A 201 -7.49 -13.89 22.20
N GLY A 202 -6.26 -14.02 22.72
CA GLY A 202 -5.04 -14.23 21.93
C GLY A 202 -4.44 -12.98 21.30
N TYR A 203 -5.14 -11.84 21.34
CA TYR A 203 -4.68 -10.57 20.75
C TYR A 203 -3.86 -9.75 21.75
N PRO A 204 -2.59 -9.40 21.47
CA PRO A 204 -1.81 -8.54 22.35
C PRO A 204 -2.26 -7.07 22.21
N LEU A 205 -2.65 -6.49 23.34
CA LEU A 205 -2.89 -5.06 23.51
C LEU A 205 -1.69 -4.42 24.20
N HIS A 206 -1.33 -3.22 23.75
CA HIS A 206 -0.18 -2.47 24.24
C HIS A 206 -0.62 -1.17 24.91
N ALA A 207 -0.11 -0.89 26.10
CA ALA A 207 -0.16 0.42 26.73
C ALA A 207 0.83 1.41 26.07
N PRO A 208 0.70 2.74 26.28
CA PRO A 208 1.63 3.74 25.76
C PRO A 208 3.11 3.41 25.97
N GLU A 209 3.47 2.88 27.14
CA GLU A 209 4.86 2.61 27.55
C GLU A 209 5.59 1.62 26.64
N ALA A 210 4.86 0.69 26.01
CA ALA A 210 5.43 -0.28 25.07
C ALA A 210 6.07 0.40 23.84
N TYR A 211 5.59 1.60 23.48
CA TYR A 211 6.07 2.36 22.33
C TYR A 211 7.26 3.27 22.68
N PHE A 212 7.44 3.65 23.96
CA PHE A 212 8.44 4.66 24.36
C PHE A 212 9.89 4.33 23.95
N PRO A 213 10.39 3.07 24.04
CA PRO A 213 11.76 2.75 23.61
C PRO A 213 11.97 2.98 22.12
N TYR A 214 10.99 2.58 21.28
CA TYR A 214 11.04 2.79 19.84
C TYR A 214 10.91 4.28 19.48
N PHE A 215 9.96 4.97 20.12
CA PHE A 215 9.71 6.39 19.88
C PHE A 215 10.95 7.24 20.22
N ARG A 216 11.62 6.97 21.35
CA ARG A 216 12.88 7.64 21.71
C ARG A 216 14.05 7.28 20.79
N LYS A 217 14.20 6.00 20.41
CA LYS A 217 15.24 5.56 19.45
C LYS A 217 15.14 6.32 18.13
N HIS A 218 13.93 6.59 17.65
CA HIS A 218 13.66 7.15 16.33
C HIS A 218 13.12 8.60 16.35
N ASN A 219 13.47 9.37 17.38
CA ASN A 219 13.15 10.80 17.51
C ASN A 219 11.66 11.17 17.28
N VAL A 220 10.74 10.32 17.74
CA VAL A 220 9.32 10.67 17.85
C VAL A 220 9.14 11.57 19.06
N THR A 221 8.69 12.80 18.83
CA THR A 221 8.46 13.81 19.88
C THR A 221 6.98 14.10 20.11
N THR A 222 6.12 13.79 19.14
CA THR A 222 4.70 14.15 19.18
C THR A 222 3.80 12.96 18.82
N VAL A 223 2.68 12.80 19.55
CA VAL A 223 1.67 11.76 19.33
C VAL A 223 0.32 12.39 19.00
N VAL A 224 -0.31 11.94 17.91
CA VAL A 224 -1.63 12.41 17.47
C VAL A 224 -2.66 11.28 17.57
N ARG A 225 -3.70 11.50 18.39
CA ARG A 225 -4.83 10.59 18.61
C ARG A 225 -6.05 11.01 17.78
N LEU A 226 -6.52 10.11 16.90
CA LEU A 226 -7.67 10.34 16.02
C LEU A 226 -8.96 9.63 16.46
N ASN A 227 -8.93 8.88 17.57
CA ASN A 227 -10.06 8.09 18.09
C ASN A 227 -10.46 8.48 19.52
N ARG A 228 -11.61 7.98 19.98
CA ARG A 228 -12.11 8.14 21.37
C ARG A 228 -11.01 7.81 22.40
N LYS A 229 -11.04 8.49 23.54
CA LYS A 229 -10.02 8.46 24.60
C LYS A 229 -9.99 7.10 25.30
N ILE A 230 -9.23 6.14 24.74
CA ILE A 230 -9.08 4.76 25.27
C ILE A 230 -7.81 4.57 26.13
N TYR A 231 -7.11 5.64 26.46
CA TYR A 231 -6.00 5.70 27.43
C TYR A 231 -5.82 7.16 27.88
N ASP A 232 -5.19 7.42 29.03
CA ASP A 232 -4.87 8.80 29.45
C ASP A 232 -3.69 9.36 28.64
N ALA A 233 -3.89 10.52 28.02
CA ALA A 233 -2.86 11.25 27.27
C ALA A 233 -1.65 11.63 28.13
N LYS A 234 -1.85 11.84 29.44
CA LYS A 234 -0.77 12.17 30.39
C LYS A 234 0.39 11.18 30.34
N ARG A 235 0.11 9.89 30.11
CA ARG A 235 1.15 8.85 30.02
C ARG A 235 2.19 9.12 28.94
N PHE A 236 1.83 9.79 27.85
CA PHE A 236 2.81 10.27 26.85
C PHE A 236 3.47 11.59 27.29
N MET A 237 2.71 12.54 27.82
CA MET A 237 3.22 13.86 28.25
C MET A 237 4.22 13.75 29.41
N ASP A 238 3.88 13.00 30.46
CA ASP A 238 4.73 12.69 31.61
C ASP A 238 6.00 11.90 31.21
N ALA A 239 5.98 11.27 30.03
CA ALA A 239 7.10 10.53 29.44
C ALA A 239 7.92 11.35 28.43
N GLY A 240 7.61 12.63 28.24
CA GLY A 240 8.34 13.57 27.36
C GLY A 240 7.86 13.63 25.91
N PHE A 241 6.61 13.27 25.62
CA PHE A 241 6.03 13.37 24.27
C PHE A 241 4.81 14.31 24.25
N ASP A 242 4.76 15.25 23.30
CA ASP A 242 3.57 16.06 23.07
C ASP A 242 2.37 15.19 22.68
N HIS A 243 1.17 15.56 23.11
CA HIS A 243 -0.05 14.81 22.80
C HIS A 243 -1.16 15.71 22.25
N PHE A 244 -1.69 15.37 21.08
CA PHE A 244 -2.79 16.10 20.44
C PHE A 244 -3.99 15.19 20.13
N GLU A 245 -5.17 15.68 20.43
CA GLU A 245 -6.44 15.00 20.13
C GLU A 245 -7.12 15.65 18.92
N LEU A 246 -7.21 14.91 17.82
CA LEU A 246 -7.92 15.30 16.60
C LEU A 246 -8.99 14.26 16.27
N PHE A 247 -9.96 14.12 17.17
CA PHE A 247 -11.01 13.11 17.07
C PHE A 247 -11.95 13.37 15.87
N PHE A 248 -12.18 12.33 15.08
CA PHE A 248 -13.32 12.22 14.17
C PHE A 248 -13.85 10.78 14.13
N VAL A 249 -15.07 10.59 13.61
CA VAL A 249 -15.83 9.33 13.68
C VAL A 249 -15.13 8.22 12.88
N ASP A 250 -15.24 6.96 13.34
CA ASP A 250 -14.62 5.85 12.62
C ASP A 250 -15.36 5.57 11.30
N GLY A 251 -14.61 5.42 10.21
CA GLY A 251 -15.16 5.32 8.86
C GLY A 251 -15.55 6.65 8.21
N SER A 252 -15.60 7.76 8.95
CA SER A 252 -15.87 9.10 8.37
C SER A 252 -14.61 9.73 7.79
N THR A 253 -14.81 10.84 7.06
CA THR A 253 -13.77 11.80 6.67
C THR A 253 -13.48 12.78 7.81
N PRO A 254 -12.29 13.43 7.83
CA PRO A 254 -11.99 14.54 8.73
C PRO A 254 -12.57 15.85 8.20
N SER A 255 -12.80 16.83 9.08
CA SER A 255 -13.14 18.20 8.68
C SER A 255 -11.90 19.03 8.32
N ASP A 256 -12.08 20.09 7.55
CA ASP A 256 -11.00 21.00 7.15
C ASP A 256 -10.25 21.62 8.35
N ALA A 257 -10.94 21.80 9.48
CA ALA A 257 -10.31 22.24 10.73
C ALA A 257 -9.35 21.18 11.29
N ILE A 258 -9.72 19.91 11.22
CA ILE A 258 -8.86 18.77 11.62
C ILE A 258 -7.69 18.63 10.65
N VAL A 259 -7.92 18.74 9.33
CA VAL A 259 -6.84 18.69 8.32
C VAL A 259 -5.85 19.83 8.54
N ARG A 260 -6.30 21.08 8.64
CA ARG A 260 -5.44 22.25 8.89
C ARG A 260 -4.68 22.13 10.21
N ARG A 261 -5.32 21.66 11.30
CA ARG A 261 -4.65 21.47 12.59
C ARG A 261 -3.63 20.34 12.57
N PHE A 262 -3.90 19.23 11.86
CA PHE A 262 -2.96 18.13 11.69
C PHE A 262 -1.70 18.55 10.93
N LEU A 263 -1.88 19.24 9.79
CA LEU A 263 -0.79 19.76 8.97
C LEU A 263 0.08 20.72 9.79
N HIS A 264 -0.55 21.69 10.46
CA HIS A 264 0.14 22.64 11.34
C HIS A 264 0.95 21.96 12.46
N ILE A 265 0.43 20.90 13.10
CA ILE A 265 1.21 20.11 14.08
C ILE A 265 2.44 19.48 13.39
N CYS A 266 2.25 18.80 12.25
CA CYS A 266 3.36 18.15 11.54
C CYS A 266 4.43 19.14 11.04
N GLU A 267 4.02 20.38 10.70
CA GLU A 267 4.87 21.48 10.26
C GLU A 267 5.70 22.11 11.41
N ASN A 268 5.20 22.06 12.65
CA ASN A 268 5.79 22.75 13.81
C ASN A 268 6.37 21.79 14.87
N THR A 269 6.28 20.48 14.67
CA THR A 269 7.07 19.48 15.40
C THR A 269 8.46 19.36 14.76
N ASP A 270 9.55 19.51 15.52
CA ASP A 270 10.92 19.30 15.00
C ASP A 270 11.23 17.82 14.69
N GLY A 271 10.77 16.91 15.56
CA GLY A 271 10.92 15.47 15.41
C GLY A 271 9.83 14.80 14.54
N ALA A 272 9.72 13.48 14.72
CA ALA A 272 8.68 12.68 14.10
C ALA A 272 7.35 12.75 14.87
N VAL A 273 6.26 12.68 14.11
CA VAL A 273 4.89 12.59 14.64
C VAL A 273 4.38 11.15 14.48
N ALA A 274 4.01 10.51 15.58
CA ALA A 274 3.35 9.22 15.58
C ALA A 274 1.83 9.39 15.61
N VAL A 275 1.14 8.86 14.58
CA VAL A 275 -0.29 9.09 14.34
C VAL A 275 -1.05 7.78 14.48
N HIS A 276 -2.05 7.74 15.35
CA HIS A 276 -2.91 6.56 15.51
C HIS A 276 -4.41 6.89 15.48
N CYS A 277 -5.18 5.91 15.04
CA CYS A 277 -6.62 5.84 15.24
C CYS A 277 -6.93 4.55 16.01
N LYS A 278 -7.99 3.82 15.65
CA LYS A 278 -8.23 2.48 16.22
C LYS A 278 -7.26 1.45 15.64
N ALA A 279 -7.28 1.17 14.33
CA ALA A 279 -6.34 0.22 13.70
C ALA A 279 -5.08 0.88 13.09
N GLY A 280 -4.98 2.22 13.10
CA GLY A 280 -3.89 2.93 12.45
C GLY A 280 -3.93 2.90 10.92
N LEU A 281 -5.12 2.69 10.31
CA LEU A 281 -5.28 2.44 8.86
C LEU A 281 -6.05 3.57 8.15
N GLY A 282 -7.38 3.62 8.32
CA GLY A 282 -8.25 4.58 7.63
C GLY A 282 -7.96 6.04 8.01
N ARG A 283 -8.46 6.48 9.17
CA ARG A 283 -8.29 7.86 9.67
C ARG A 283 -6.83 8.34 9.69
N THR A 284 -5.92 7.47 10.12
CA THR A 284 -4.46 7.72 10.13
C THR A 284 -3.91 7.93 8.72
N GLY A 285 -4.16 7.00 7.80
CA GLY A 285 -3.73 7.13 6.41
C GLY A 285 -4.36 8.34 5.71
N THR A 286 -5.59 8.72 6.07
CA THR A 286 -6.26 9.89 5.48
C THR A 286 -5.48 11.17 5.76
N LEU A 287 -5.17 11.46 7.03
CA LEU A 287 -4.44 12.67 7.40
C LEU A 287 -2.98 12.66 6.95
N ILE A 288 -2.31 11.50 7.00
CA ILE A 288 -0.97 11.34 6.42
C ILE A 288 -1.00 11.56 4.89
N GLY A 289 -2.05 11.10 4.20
CA GLY A 289 -2.30 11.38 2.79
C GLY A 289 -2.43 12.88 2.50
N CYS A 290 -3.13 13.64 3.34
CA CYS A 290 -3.18 15.09 3.21
C CYS A 290 -1.80 15.75 3.28
N TYR A 291 -0.91 15.26 4.17
CA TYR A 291 0.47 15.74 4.28
C TYR A 291 1.32 15.37 3.05
N LEU A 292 1.20 14.14 2.54
CA LEU A 292 1.88 13.71 1.32
C LEU A 292 1.49 14.56 0.10
N MET A 293 0.19 14.83 -0.07
CA MET A 293 -0.30 15.68 -1.17
C MET A 293 0.18 17.13 -1.01
N LYS A 294 0.12 17.71 0.20
CA LYS A 294 0.56 19.10 0.43
C LYS A 294 2.07 19.27 0.25
N HIS A 295 2.88 18.58 1.03
CA HIS A 295 4.32 18.86 1.12
C HIS A 295 5.13 18.24 -0.02
N TYR A 296 4.63 17.17 -0.64
CA TYR A 296 5.36 16.42 -1.67
C TYR A 296 4.57 16.24 -2.99
N ARG A 297 3.41 16.88 -3.13
CA ARG A 297 2.65 16.95 -4.39
C ARG A 297 2.31 15.56 -5.01
N PHE A 298 2.09 14.57 -4.14
CA PHE A 298 1.48 13.30 -4.52
C PHE A 298 0.03 13.54 -4.98
N THR A 299 -0.49 12.76 -5.93
CA THR A 299 -1.93 12.62 -6.16
C THR A 299 -2.55 11.82 -5.02
N ALA A 300 -3.88 11.83 -4.92
CA ALA A 300 -4.60 10.97 -3.99
C ALA A 300 -4.32 9.49 -4.27
N GLY A 301 -4.37 9.07 -5.54
CA GLY A 301 -3.97 7.72 -5.97
C GLY A 301 -2.55 7.33 -5.55
N GLU A 302 -1.54 8.13 -5.92
CA GLU A 302 -0.13 7.90 -5.53
C GLU A 302 0.05 7.84 -4.01
N ALA A 303 -0.62 8.73 -3.26
CA ALA A 303 -0.54 8.77 -1.81
C ALA A 303 -1.18 7.53 -1.18
N ILE A 304 -2.39 7.16 -1.60
CA ILE A 304 -3.08 5.93 -1.15
C ILE A 304 -2.21 4.71 -1.47
N ALA A 305 -1.59 4.65 -2.65
CA ALA A 305 -0.69 3.56 -3.03
C ALA A 305 0.55 3.49 -2.12
N TRP A 306 1.25 4.61 -1.93
CA TRP A 306 2.44 4.66 -1.09
C TRP A 306 2.14 4.28 0.36
N ILE A 307 1.06 4.82 0.93
CA ILE A 307 0.64 4.48 2.30
C ILE A 307 0.28 2.99 2.39
N ARG A 308 -0.40 2.40 1.39
CA ARG A 308 -0.73 0.96 1.39
C ARG A 308 0.49 0.05 1.21
N ILE A 309 1.49 0.47 0.45
CA ILE A 309 2.78 -0.25 0.34
C ILE A 309 3.52 -0.22 1.68
N CYS A 310 3.54 0.92 2.38
CA CYS A 310 4.16 1.04 3.71
C CYS A 310 3.34 0.37 4.82
N ARG A 311 2.01 0.37 4.71
CA ARG A 311 1.06 -0.13 5.70
C ARG A 311 -0.24 -0.60 5.04
N PRO A 312 -0.36 -1.89 4.68
CA PRO A 312 -1.53 -2.46 3.99
C PRO A 312 -2.87 -2.15 4.64
N GLY A 313 -3.92 -2.01 3.83
CA GLY A 313 -5.28 -1.71 4.28
C GLY A 313 -5.54 -0.24 4.66
N SER A 314 -4.58 0.67 4.50
CA SER A 314 -4.73 2.10 4.84
C SER A 314 -5.60 2.89 3.85
N VAL A 315 -6.23 3.97 4.34
CA VAL A 315 -7.27 4.80 3.67
C VAL A 315 -8.48 3.98 3.20
N ILE A 316 -9.64 4.17 3.83
CA ILE A 316 -10.73 3.18 3.78
C ILE A 316 -12.08 3.83 3.44
N GLY A 317 -12.84 3.20 2.55
CA GLY A 317 -14.18 3.63 2.15
C GLY A 317 -14.19 5.06 1.58
N PRO A 318 -15.10 5.94 2.04
CA PRO A 318 -15.21 7.33 1.58
C PRO A 318 -13.93 8.17 1.73
N GLN A 319 -13.02 7.77 2.62
CA GLN A 319 -11.74 8.46 2.82
C GLN A 319 -10.86 8.48 1.56
N GLN A 320 -11.08 7.58 0.60
CA GLN A 320 -10.36 7.57 -0.68
C GLN A 320 -10.81 8.74 -1.57
N ASN A 321 -12.13 8.86 -1.77
CA ASN A 321 -12.75 9.94 -2.55
C ASN A 321 -12.45 11.32 -1.94
N PHE A 322 -12.45 11.44 -0.61
CA PHE A 322 -12.05 12.65 0.11
C PHE A 322 -10.63 13.13 -0.22
N LEU A 323 -9.66 12.22 -0.47
CA LEU A 323 -8.31 12.64 -0.85
C LEU A 323 -8.28 13.20 -2.28
N GLU A 324 -9.06 12.65 -3.21
CA GLU A 324 -9.22 13.22 -4.56
C GLU A 324 -9.80 14.64 -4.47
N GLU A 325 -10.90 14.80 -3.71
CA GLU A 325 -11.58 16.08 -3.46
C GLU A 325 -10.64 17.15 -2.88
N LYS A 326 -9.73 16.75 -1.98
CA LYS A 326 -8.76 17.65 -1.34
C LYS A 326 -7.43 17.80 -2.07
N GLN A 327 -7.15 17.05 -3.14
CA GLN A 327 -5.87 17.08 -3.84
C GLN A 327 -5.49 18.48 -4.33
N ALA A 328 -6.40 19.16 -5.04
CA ALA A 328 -6.13 20.47 -5.64
C ALA A 328 -5.92 21.57 -4.59
N GLU A 329 -6.70 21.57 -3.51
CA GLU A 329 -6.55 22.49 -2.38
C GLU A 329 -5.18 22.31 -1.71
N LEU A 330 -4.82 21.05 -1.39
CA LEU A 330 -3.58 20.74 -0.68
C LEU A 330 -2.34 21.00 -1.54
N TRP A 331 -2.40 20.76 -2.85
CA TRP A 331 -1.34 21.15 -3.78
C TRP A 331 -1.13 22.66 -3.78
N LEU A 332 -2.19 23.46 -3.90
CA LEU A 332 -2.12 24.91 -3.88
C LEU A 332 -1.54 25.44 -2.55
N LEU A 333 -2.00 24.91 -1.41
CA LEU A 333 -1.46 25.25 -0.10
C LEU A 333 0.04 24.93 0.03
N GLY A 334 0.48 23.79 -0.52
CA GLY A 334 1.88 23.38 -0.53
C GLY A 334 2.75 24.20 -1.49
N ASP A 335 2.24 24.54 -2.67
CA ASP A 335 2.95 25.38 -3.66
C ASP A 335 3.11 26.80 -3.14
N ASN A 336 2.11 27.34 -2.44
CA ASN A 336 2.19 28.62 -1.74
C ASN A 336 3.24 28.60 -0.61
N GLU A 337 3.23 27.57 0.25
CA GLU A 337 4.22 27.42 1.33
C GLU A 337 5.65 27.30 0.78
N ARG A 338 5.87 26.48 -0.26
CA ARG A 338 7.18 26.34 -0.92
C ARG A 338 7.63 27.68 -1.51
N SER A 339 6.73 28.41 -2.16
CA SER A 339 7.04 29.71 -2.76
C SER A 339 7.41 30.76 -1.70
N GLN A 340 6.67 30.81 -0.59
CA GLN A 340 6.99 31.70 0.55
C GLN A 340 8.33 31.35 1.19
N LYS A 341 8.62 30.05 1.39
CA LYS A 341 9.92 29.59 1.92
C LYS A 341 11.08 29.96 0.99
N SER A 342 10.92 29.78 -0.34
CA SER A 342 11.92 30.23 -1.32
C SER A 342 12.16 31.74 -1.25
N GLN A 343 11.10 32.56 -1.21
CA GLN A 343 11.21 34.02 -1.09
C GLN A 343 11.85 34.46 0.23
N LEU A 344 11.61 33.75 1.33
CA LEU A 344 12.26 34.02 2.62
C LEU A 344 13.74 33.65 2.61
N VAL A 345 14.13 32.54 1.96
CA VAL A 345 15.54 32.15 1.78
C VAL A 345 16.27 33.12 0.84
N GLU A 346 15.62 33.54 -0.25
CA GLU A 346 16.15 34.55 -1.18
C GLU A 346 16.37 35.90 -0.47
N ARG A 347 15.37 36.37 0.30
CA ARG A 347 15.51 37.57 1.14
C ARG A 347 16.59 37.41 2.21
N ALA A 348 16.72 36.24 2.84
CA ALA A 348 17.80 35.99 3.81
C ALA A 348 19.19 36.02 3.15
N GLY A 349 19.32 35.49 1.93
CA GLY A 349 20.54 35.55 1.12
C GLY A 349 20.91 36.97 0.68
N LEU A 350 19.91 37.81 0.38
CA LEU A 350 20.10 39.24 0.10
C LEU A 350 20.42 40.06 1.37
N ASN A 351 19.80 39.70 2.50
CA ASN A 351 20.07 40.32 3.80
C ASN A 351 21.46 39.95 4.35
N LEU A 352 22.05 38.83 3.93
CA LEU A 352 23.47 38.51 4.20
C LEU A 352 24.46 39.49 3.56
N ILE A 353 24.01 40.35 2.62
CA ILE A 353 24.77 41.47 2.05
C ILE A 353 24.45 42.79 2.79
N THR A 354 23.34 42.86 3.52
CA THR A 354 22.81 44.08 4.17
C THR A 354 22.82 43.93 5.69
N SER A 355 23.94 44.34 6.30
CA SER A 355 24.29 44.06 7.70
C SER A 355 23.26 44.48 8.77
N MET A 356 23.25 43.73 9.88
CA MET A 356 22.86 44.07 11.26
C MET A 356 21.84 45.21 11.47
N ASN A 357 20.64 44.90 11.96
CA ASN A 357 20.09 45.59 13.13
C ASN A 357 18.89 44.89 13.84
N GLU A 358 18.88 45.07 15.16
CA GLU A 358 17.77 45.03 16.13
C GLU A 358 16.92 43.76 16.40
N LEU A 359 16.34 43.74 17.61
CA LEU A 359 15.65 42.64 18.28
C LEU A 359 14.40 43.15 19.03
N THR A 360 13.25 42.48 18.91
CA THR A 360 12.14 42.58 19.89
C THR A 360 11.36 41.27 19.96
N ILE A 361 10.69 41.00 21.09
CA ILE A 361 10.09 39.69 21.45
C ILE A 361 8.68 39.87 22.03
N SER A 362 7.85 38.80 22.01
CA SER A 362 6.64 38.55 22.86
C SER A 362 5.28 39.14 22.43
N PRO A 363 4.13 38.56 22.87
CA PRO A 363 3.86 37.17 23.31
C PRO A 363 2.54 36.53 22.78
N HIS A 364 2.25 35.31 23.27
CA HIS A 364 1.10 34.43 22.99
C HIS A 364 -0.33 35.01 23.08
N SER A 365 -1.27 34.30 22.45
CA SER A 365 -2.67 34.13 22.89
C SER A 365 -3.13 32.66 22.78
N ARG A 366 -4.25 32.29 23.43
CA ARG A 366 -4.63 30.89 23.78
C ARG A 366 -5.72 30.27 22.89
N VAL A 367 -5.97 28.97 23.08
CA VAL A 367 -7.00 28.16 22.41
C VAL A 367 -8.04 27.65 23.42
N ASP A 368 -9.31 27.67 23.01
CA ASP A 368 -10.49 27.07 23.65
C ASP A 368 -11.52 26.77 22.53
N GLN A 369 -12.44 25.78 22.58
CA GLN A 369 -12.65 24.66 23.51
C GLN A 369 -13.31 23.49 22.74
N GLN A 370 -13.37 22.27 23.30
CA GLN A 370 -14.02 21.11 22.65
C GLN A 370 -15.55 21.06 22.91
N GLN A 371 -16.32 20.48 21.98
CA GLN A 371 -17.68 19.98 22.22
C GLN A 371 -17.69 18.44 22.11
N GLU A 372 -18.30 17.76 23.08
CA GLU A 372 -18.42 16.30 23.09
C GLU A 372 -19.74 15.83 22.46
N GLY A 373 -19.64 14.81 21.59
CA GLY A 373 -20.80 14.08 21.06
C GLY A 373 -20.79 12.63 21.56
N THR A 374 -21.72 12.30 22.45
CA THR A 374 -21.94 10.93 22.94
C THR A 374 -22.76 10.13 21.94
N ASP A 375 -22.27 8.96 21.54
CA ASP A 375 -23.12 7.94 20.89
C ASP A 375 -22.56 6.51 21.13
N GLY A 376 -23.41 5.50 20.98
CA GLY A 376 -23.34 4.20 21.63
C GLY A 376 -22.13 3.30 21.35
N LEU A 377 -22.10 2.18 22.09
CA LEU A 377 -21.11 1.10 21.97
C LEU A 377 -21.51 0.12 20.86
N THR A 378 -21.26 0.49 19.60
CA THR A 378 -21.42 -0.39 18.43
C THR A 378 -20.06 -0.82 17.85
N LEU A 379 -20.03 -1.98 17.18
CA LEU A 379 -18.79 -2.59 16.67
C LEU A 379 -18.24 -1.81 15.46
N THR A 380 -17.22 -0.97 15.69
CA THR A 380 -16.68 -0.05 14.68
C THR A 380 -15.90 -0.77 13.58
N GLN A 381 -15.65 -0.10 12.46
CA GLN A 381 -14.86 -0.67 11.35
C GLN A 381 -13.43 -1.00 11.83
N GLY A 382 -12.84 -0.12 12.63
CA GLY A 382 -11.54 -0.28 13.26
C GLY A 382 -11.48 -1.38 14.34
N ASP A 383 -12.60 -1.84 14.91
CA ASP A 383 -12.62 -3.08 15.70
C ASP A 383 -12.41 -4.29 14.81
N LYS A 384 -13.22 -4.39 13.74
CA LYS A 384 -13.19 -5.53 12.82
C LYS A 384 -11.82 -5.70 12.19
N LEU A 385 -11.23 -4.61 11.66
CA LEU A 385 -9.89 -4.61 11.07
C LEU A 385 -8.79 -5.01 12.07
N ARG A 386 -8.86 -4.51 13.31
CA ARG A 386 -7.93 -4.86 14.39
C ARG A 386 -8.00 -6.36 14.72
N ALA A 387 -9.22 -6.89 14.89
CA ALA A 387 -9.45 -8.30 15.17
C ALA A 387 -9.01 -9.23 14.01
N LEU A 388 -9.14 -8.77 12.75
CA LEU A 388 -8.72 -9.52 11.56
C LEU A 388 -7.20 -9.58 11.42
N LYS A 389 -6.48 -8.48 11.70
CA LYS A 389 -5.00 -8.53 11.80
C LYS A 389 -4.52 -9.44 12.95
N GLY A 390 -5.33 -9.56 13.99
CA GLY A 390 -5.09 -10.38 15.17
C GLY A 390 -5.11 -11.90 15.00
N ARG A 391 -5.71 -12.41 13.92
CA ARG A 391 -5.89 -13.86 13.68
C ARG A 391 -4.82 -14.45 12.76
N ARG A 392 -3.76 -13.70 12.49
CA ARG A 392 -2.70 -14.07 11.54
C ARG A 392 -1.67 -14.97 12.23
N PRO A 393 -1.21 -16.06 11.59
CA PRO A 393 -0.21 -16.94 12.19
C PRO A 393 1.15 -16.24 12.28
N PRO A 394 1.94 -16.47 13.34
CA PRO A 394 3.29 -15.93 13.43
C PRO A 394 4.16 -16.51 12.32
N ARG A 395 4.84 -15.65 11.55
CA ARG A 395 5.77 -16.09 10.49
C ARG A 395 6.89 -16.96 11.08
N SER A 396 7.02 -18.19 10.60
CA SER A 396 8.23 -18.99 10.80
C SER A 396 9.42 -18.29 10.15
N VAL A 397 10.55 -18.20 10.86
CA VAL A 397 11.79 -17.52 10.40
C VAL A 397 12.56 -18.38 9.38
N THR A 398 11.97 -19.47 8.89
CA THR A 398 12.57 -20.43 7.96
C THR A 398 12.51 -20.00 6.47
N THR A 399 12.84 -18.74 6.19
CA THR A 399 12.93 -18.18 4.81
C THR A 399 14.29 -17.54 4.52
N GLY A 400 15.37 -18.26 4.83
CA GLY A 400 16.69 -18.00 4.24
C GLY A 400 17.73 -17.35 5.15
N ALA A 401 17.89 -17.84 6.38
CA ALA A 401 19.02 -17.51 7.24
C ALA A 401 20.36 -17.95 6.60
N LEU A 402 20.97 -17.06 5.81
CA LEU A 402 22.28 -17.25 5.18
C LEU A 402 23.37 -17.04 6.23
N ARG A 403 23.75 -18.10 6.94
CA ARG A 403 25.00 -18.11 7.73
C ARG A 403 26.19 -17.82 6.81
N SER A 404 26.82 -16.67 6.97
CA SER A 404 28.20 -16.47 6.57
C SER A 404 29.10 -17.36 7.43
N VAL A 405 30.03 -18.06 6.79
CA VAL A 405 31.05 -18.88 7.46
C VAL A 405 32.39 -18.20 7.24
N PRO A 406 33.06 -17.69 8.30
CA PRO A 406 34.44 -17.24 8.19
C PRO A 406 35.37 -18.44 7.97
N ASN A 407 36.27 -18.37 7.00
CA ASN A 407 37.36 -19.32 6.89
C ASN A 407 38.36 -19.11 8.04
N SER A 408 38.63 -20.14 8.81
CA SER A 408 39.88 -20.27 9.58
C SER A 408 40.26 -21.75 9.66
N LEU A 409 41.56 -22.04 9.56
CA LEU A 409 42.13 -23.39 9.50
C LEU A 409 42.86 -23.71 10.81
N THR A 410 42.36 -24.68 11.57
CA THR A 410 43.12 -25.35 12.65
C THR A 410 42.72 -26.82 12.73
N HIS A 411 43.70 -27.72 12.63
CA HIS A 411 43.52 -29.15 12.88
C HIS A 411 43.55 -29.47 14.38
N THR A 412 42.71 -30.40 14.82
CA THR A 412 43.05 -31.44 15.82
C THR A 412 42.11 -32.64 15.68
N HIS A 413 42.58 -33.82 16.08
CA HIS A 413 41.77 -35.04 16.27
C HIS A 413 40.90 -34.90 17.56
N THR A 414 40.00 -35.81 17.98
CA THR A 414 39.93 -37.26 17.77
C THR A 414 38.52 -37.82 18.08
N HIS A 415 38.36 -39.12 17.79
CA HIS A 415 37.36 -40.08 18.32
C HIS A 415 35.97 -40.20 17.68
N THR A 416 35.66 -41.47 17.43
CA THR A 416 34.45 -42.06 16.89
C THR A 416 33.48 -42.47 18.00
N HIS A 417 32.18 -42.49 17.70
CA HIS A 417 31.36 -43.67 18.03
C HIS A 417 30.25 -43.84 17.00
N THR A 418 30.02 -45.09 16.60
CA THR A 418 29.02 -45.51 15.62
C THR A 418 27.81 -46.13 16.31
N HIS A 419 26.60 -45.82 15.86
CA HIS A 419 25.52 -46.80 15.82
C HIS A 419 24.61 -46.56 14.62
N THR A 420 24.39 -47.64 13.86
CA THR A 420 23.48 -47.71 12.71
C THR A 420 22.08 -48.14 13.14
N HIS A 421 21.04 -47.66 12.48
CA HIS A 421 19.89 -48.49 12.08
C HIS A 421 19.19 -47.90 10.85
N THR A 422 18.31 -48.70 10.22
CA THR A 422 18.02 -48.63 8.79
C THR A 422 16.54 -48.40 8.47
N LEU A 423 16.31 -47.68 7.36
CA LEU A 423 15.16 -47.79 6.44
C LEU A 423 13.72 -47.84 7.01
N THR A 424 12.87 -46.92 6.56
CA THR A 424 11.77 -47.28 5.61
C THR A 424 11.14 -46.05 4.96
N HIS A 425 10.62 -46.23 3.75
CA HIS A 425 9.70 -45.27 3.11
C HIS A 425 8.26 -45.62 3.48
N SER A 426 7.44 -44.61 3.76
CA SER A 426 5.98 -44.70 3.60
C SER A 426 5.44 -43.36 3.09
N ALA A 427 4.35 -43.40 2.31
CA ALA A 427 3.76 -42.22 1.70
C ALA A 427 2.32 -42.04 2.20
N LEU A 428 2.00 -40.85 2.70
CA LEU A 428 0.64 -40.43 3.04
C LEU A 428 0.36 -39.05 2.45
N GLY A 429 -0.56 -39.00 1.49
CA GLY A 429 -1.02 -37.76 0.87
C GLY A 429 -2.16 -37.12 1.66
N SER A 430 -1.99 -35.87 2.05
CA SER A 430 -2.99 -35.13 2.85
C SER A 430 -4.15 -34.61 1.99
N ARG A 431 -5.22 -35.40 1.87
CA ARG A 431 -6.55 -34.91 1.45
C ARG A 431 -7.35 -34.47 2.68
N LEU A 432 -7.41 -33.16 2.96
CA LEU A 432 -8.40 -32.57 3.87
C LEU A 432 -8.83 -31.19 3.34
N ALA A 433 -10.03 -31.12 2.79
CA ALA A 433 -10.59 -29.90 2.19
C ALA A 433 -12.13 -29.88 2.24
N SER A 434 -12.71 -30.17 3.42
CA SER A 434 -14.16 -30.09 3.67
C SER A 434 -14.49 -30.15 5.16
N SER A 435 -14.81 -29.00 5.79
CA SER A 435 -15.77 -28.83 6.90
C SER A 435 -15.56 -27.47 7.57
N LEU A 436 -16.38 -26.47 7.20
CA LEU A 436 -16.73 -25.28 8.01
C LEU A 436 -18.06 -24.70 7.49
N SER A 437 -19.05 -25.59 7.38
CA SER A 437 -20.47 -25.24 7.47
C SER A 437 -20.99 -25.79 8.80
N ASP A 438 -22.17 -25.35 9.26
CA ASP A 438 -22.88 -25.84 10.46
C ASP A 438 -22.41 -25.26 11.83
N LEU A 439 -22.45 -23.93 11.96
CA LEU A 439 -22.49 -23.23 13.26
C LEU A 439 -23.57 -22.12 13.32
N TYR A 440 -24.77 -22.40 12.81
CA TYR A 440 -25.94 -21.49 12.90
C TYR A 440 -27.31 -22.22 12.91
N ALA A 441 -27.50 -23.22 13.77
CA ALA A 441 -28.84 -23.74 14.08
C ALA A 441 -28.90 -24.59 15.37
N ALA A 442 -29.38 -24.02 16.48
CA ALA A 442 -30.24 -24.67 17.50
C ALA A 442 -30.36 -23.79 18.77
N ASP A 443 -31.58 -23.37 19.12
CA ASP A 443 -32.15 -23.56 20.46
C ASP A 443 -33.58 -22.97 20.58
N VAL A 444 -34.60 -23.78 20.27
CA VAL A 444 -35.89 -23.85 20.99
C VAL A 444 -36.45 -25.28 20.88
N ARG A 445 -36.83 -25.87 22.01
CA ARG A 445 -37.66 -27.08 22.21
C ARG A 445 -38.63 -26.77 23.37
N GLU A 446 -39.76 -27.44 23.60
CA GLU A 446 -40.51 -28.51 22.91
C GLU A 446 -42.01 -28.36 23.30
N GLY A 447 -42.96 -28.98 22.56
CA GLY A 447 -44.38 -29.04 22.94
C GLY A 447 -45.20 -29.86 21.94
N ARG A 448 -46.15 -30.70 22.40
CA ARG A 448 -46.66 -31.84 21.59
C ARG A 448 -48.20 -32.00 21.51
N THR A 449 -48.74 -31.93 20.29
CA THR A 449 -49.75 -32.87 19.70
C THR A 449 -51.17 -33.01 20.32
N PRO A 450 -52.15 -33.71 19.69
CA PRO A 450 -52.74 -33.55 18.34
C PRO A 450 -54.32 -33.43 18.41
N PRO A 451 -55.16 -34.00 17.51
CA PRO A 451 -55.67 -33.39 16.26
C PRO A 451 -57.23 -33.33 16.15
N PHE A 452 -57.79 -32.61 15.17
CA PHE A 452 -59.13 -32.91 14.59
C PHE A 452 -59.37 -32.24 13.21
N ALA A 453 -60.34 -32.77 12.46
CA ALA A 453 -60.85 -32.35 11.13
C ALA A 453 -62.33 -32.84 11.01
N PRO A 454 -63.20 -32.40 10.05
CA PRO A 454 -62.90 -31.81 8.72
C PRO A 454 -63.78 -30.59 8.30
N SER A 455 -63.74 -30.27 7.00
CA SER A 455 -64.38 -29.18 6.21
C SER A 455 -65.92 -29.37 5.97
N PRO A 456 -66.68 -28.63 5.11
CA PRO A 456 -66.31 -27.94 3.84
C PRO A 456 -67.09 -26.63 3.47
N SER A 457 -67.10 -26.30 2.16
CA SER A 457 -67.90 -25.28 1.42
C SER A 457 -67.34 -23.84 1.36
N ALA A 458 -67.39 -23.11 0.24
CA ALA A 458 -67.61 -23.50 -1.17
C ALA A 458 -67.01 -22.45 -2.16
N ALA A 459 -66.87 -22.83 -3.44
CA ALA A 459 -66.63 -21.95 -4.60
C ALA A 459 -67.56 -22.42 -5.75
N PRO A 460 -67.81 -21.61 -6.81
CA PRO A 460 -66.94 -21.73 -7.99
C PRO A 460 -66.84 -20.49 -8.94
N SER A 461 -65.79 -20.50 -9.78
CA SER A 461 -65.76 -20.03 -11.20
C SER A 461 -66.03 -18.55 -11.59
N SER A 462 -65.54 -18.02 -12.73
CA SER A 462 -64.34 -18.31 -13.56
C SER A 462 -64.17 -17.23 -14.67
N SER A 463 -63.07 -17.33 -15.43
CA SER A 463 -62.88 -16.86 -16.83
C SER A 463 -62.30 -15.46 -17.14
N LEU A 464 -61.27 -15.51 -18.02
CA LEU A 464 -60.96 -14.65 -19.19
C LEU A 464 -60.78 -13.12 -19.10
N ALA A 465 -59.76 -12.64 -19.82
CA ALA A 465 -59.48 -11.26 -20.26
C ALA A 465 -59.63 -11.19 -21.81
N PRO A 466 -59.42 -10.05 -22.53
CA PRO A 466 -59.09 -8.66 -22.14
C PRO A 466 -60.17 -7.64 -22.63
N PRO A 467 -59.92 -6.31 -22.78
CA PRO A 467 -59.28 -5.77 -24.00
C PRO A 467 -58.43 -4.48 -23.79
N THR A 468 -58.10 -3.77 -24.89
CA THR A 468 -57.20 -2.58 -24.97
C THR A 468 -57.84 -1.40 -25.74
N LEU A 469 -57.07 -0.30 -25.95
CA LEU A 469 -57.34 0.94 -26.74
C LEU A 469 -57.96 2.11 -25.95
N CYS A 470 -57.75 3.40 -26.29
CA CYS A 470 -57.08 4.07 -27.43
C CYS A 470 -55.80 4.85 -26.95
N ARG A 471 -54.81 5.31 -27.74
CA ARG A 471 -54.73 6.04 -29.05
C ARG A 471 -55.47 7.41 -29.02
N PHE A 472 -54.95 8.53 -29.53
CA PHE A 472 -53.75 8.89 -30.33
C PHE A 472 -53.08 10.14 -29.68
N SER A 473 -51.94 10.77 -30.06
CA SER A 473 -50.86 10.60 -31.08
C SER A 473 -49.62 11.43 -30.57
N ASN A 474 -48.51 11.76 -31.27
CA ASN A 474 -48.04 11.60 -32.67
C ASN A 474 -46.48 11.57 -32.73
N GLY A 475 -45.90 11.57 -33.93
CA GLY A 475 -44.50 11.91 -34.27
C GLY A 475 -44.39 12.19 -35.78
N PRO A 476 -43.27 11.95 -36.49
CA PRO A 476 -41.84 11.93 -36.10
C PRO A 476 -40.96 12.72 -37.13
N ILE A 477 -39.62 12.49 -37.15
CA ILE A 477 -38.61 12.62 -38.25
C ILE A 477 -37.21 12.89 -37.63
N GLY A 478 -36.06 12.40 -38.10
CA GLY A 478 -35.77 11.38 -39.13
C GLY A 478 -34.44 11.60 -39.88
N MET A 479 -33.59 10.55 -39.97
CA MET A 479 -32.32 10.44 -40.76
C MET A 479 -31.14 11.35 -40.33
N GLN A 480 -29.84 10.98 -40.34
CA GLN A 480 -28.94 10.08 -41.14
C GLN A 480 -28.19 10.78 -42.29
N HIS A 481 -27.04 10.17 -42.69
CA HIS A 481 -26.09 10.57 -43.76
C HIS A 481 -25.19 11.81 -43.46
N GLU A 482 -23.90 11.88 -43.88
CA GLU A 482 -22.94 10.85 -44.35
C GLU A 482 -21.47 11.34 -44.20
N VAL A 483 -20.50 10.51 -44.59
CA VAL A 483 -19.05 10.79 -44.61
C VAL A 483 -18.61 11.45 -45.93
N ASN A 484 -17.76 12.47 -45.88
CA ASN A 484 -16.70 12.60 -46.89
C ASN A 484 -15.44 13.34 -46.39
N ASN A 485 -14.37 13.21 -47.17
CA ASN A 485 -12.99 13.55 -46.86
C ASN A 485 -12.49 14.68 -47.79
N ASN A 486 -11.62 15.58 -47.32
CA ASN A 486 -10.59 16.17 -48.20
C ASN A 486 -9.46 16.92 -47.47
N ASN A 487 -8.30 16.96 -48.13
CA ASN A 487 -7.13 17.76 -47.73
C ASN A 487 -7.30 19.24 -48.10
N ILE A 488 -6.53 20.13 -47.45
CA ILE A 488 -5.60 21.06 -48.11
C ILE A 488 -4.67 21.72 -47.07
N ARG A 489 -3.41 21.98 -47.44
CA ARG A 489 -2.44 22.77 -46.65
C ARG A 489 -2.60 24.27 -46.95
N PRO A 490 -2.04 25.16 -46.11
CA PRO A 490 -0.80 25.77 -46.59
C PRO A 490 0.32 25.75 -45.55
N ALA A 491 1.54 26.00 -46.04
CA ALA A 491 2.69 26.37 -45.24
C ALA A 491 3.33 27.61 -45.88
N TYR A 492 4.03 28.46 -45.11
CA TYR A 492 5.39 28.94 -45.39
C TYR A 492 5.87 29.93 -44.30
N ARG A 493 7.20 29.97 -44.07
CA ARG A 493 8.10 30.95 -43.38
C ARG A 493 7.52 32.06 -42.47
N GLY A 494 8.16 32.47 -41.35
CA GLY A 494 9.42 32.03 -40.74
C GLY A 494 10.49 33.15 -40.63
N LEU A 495 10.82 33.54 -39.38
CA LEU A 495 11.91 34.42 -38.89
C LEU A 495 12.04 34.18 -37.36
N GLY A 496 13.20 34.32 -36.69
CA GLY A 496 14.53 34.63 -37.24
C GLY A 496 15.64 35.15 -36.29
N ALA A 497 15.71 34.78 -35.00
CA ALA A 497 16.87 35.07 -34.12
C ALA A 497 16.91 34.06 -32.94
N HIS A 498 17.99 33.34 -32.60
CA HIS A 498 19.37 33.68 -32.19
C HIS A 498 19.55 34.09 -30.70
N GLY A 499 20.15 33.18 -29.93
CA GLY A 499 20.68 33.33 -28.58
C GLY A 499 21.33 31.99 -28.16
N ALA A 500 22.56 31.97 -27.66
CA ALA A 500 23.37 30.75 -27.61
C ALA A 500 24.32 30.63 -26.40
N MET A 501 24.69 29.39 -26.08
CA MET A 501 25.63 28.96 -25.02
C MET A 501 25.14 29.20 -23.58
N THR A 502 25.64 28.53 -22.53
CA THR A 502 26.79 27.60 -22.39
C THR A 502 26.40 26.28 -21.71
N SER A 503 27.10 25.19 -22.03
CA SER A 503 26.97 23.89 -21.33
C SER A 503 28.10 23.66 -20.31
N GLY A 504 27.73 23.32 -19.06
CA GLY A 504 28.66 22.97 -17.99
C GLY A 504 28.93 21.45 -17.93
N ARG A 505 30.19 21.03 -17.89
CA ARG A 505 30.60 19.64 -17.69
C ARG A 505 30.76 19.34 -16.19
N TYR A 506 30.42 18.12 -15.77
CA TYR A 506 31.05 17.48 -14.61
C TYR A 506 31.60 16.10 -14.99
N LEU A 507 32.67 15.69 -14.30
CA LEU A 507 33.62 14.71 -14.80
C LEU A 507 33.30 13.27 -14.37
N SER A 508 33.37 12.33 -15.31
CA SER A 508 33.59 10.93 -15.01
C SER A 508 35.08 10.67 -14.73
N ARG A 509 35.37 9.78 -13.78
CA ARG A 509 36.70 9.16 -13.61
C ARG A 509 36.58 7.65 -13.76
N SER A 510 37.26 7.13 -14.79
CA SER A 510 37.53 5.71 -15.02
C SER A 510 39.02 5.43 -14.72
N ILE A 511 39.52 4.26 -15.15
CA ILE A 511 40.95 3.80 -15.17
C ILE A 511 41.38 3.03 -13.90
N PRO A 512 42.02 1.83 -14.00
CA PRO A 512 42.12 0.90 -15.14
C PRO A 512 41.78 -0.57 -14.80
N VAL A 513 41.78 -1.42 -15.83
CA VAL A 513 42.14 -2.85 -15.72
C VAL A 513 43.52 -3.02 -16.33
N SER A 514 44.39 -3.83 -15.72
CA SER A 514 45.72 -4.15 -16.21
C SER A 514 45.82 -5.61 -16.67
N SER A 515 46.25 -5.79 -17.92
CA SER A 515 46.98 -6.93 -18.49
C SER A 515 46.62 -8.34 -18.00
#